data_AF-A0A645I889-F1
#
_entry.id   AF-A0A645I889-F1
#
_cell.length_a   1.000
_cell.length_b   1.000
_cell.length_c   1.000
_cell.angle_alpha   90.00
_cell.angle_beta   90.00
_cell.angle_gamma   90.00
#
_symmetry.space_group_name_H-M   'P 1'
#
loop_
_entity.id
_entity.type
_entity.pdbx_description
1 polymer ?
#
loop_
_entity_poly.entity_id
_entity_poly.type
_entity_poly.pdbx_seq_one_letter_code
_entity_poly.pdbx_strand_id
1 'polypeptide(L)'
;MGLFGELRLLFTQAAMIIAQTIIALPIVTGLTHTALMSLDDLLIKTSITMGSSPFQLFAVILREARYGIGTAVITAFGRLMAEVGAVMMVGGNVRYQTRVMTTAIALQKGMGEFQTALALGIILLLLSFIINFFLQFLKGRRV
;
A
#
# COMPACT_ATOMS: atom_id res chain seq x y z
N MET A 1 -9.33 -20.29 -22.94
CA MET A 1 -9.60 -20.33 -21.49
C MET A 1 -8.24 -20.26 -20.79
N GLY A 2 -7.88 -19.14 -20.18
CA GLY A 2 -6.53 -18.95 -19.61
C GLY A 2 -6.28 -19.85 -18.39
N LEU A 3 -5.01 -20.08 -18.06
CA LEU A 3 -4.53 -20.97 -16.98
C LEU A 3 -5.15 -20.70 -15.58
N PHE A 4 -5.73 -19.52 -15.36
CA PHE A 4 -6.43 -19.12 -14.12
C PHE A 4 -7.97 -19.14 -14.22
N GLY A 5 -8.53 -19.54 -15.36
CA GLY A 5 -9.98 -19.58 -15.59
C GLY A 5 -10.70 -20.64 -14.75
N GLU A 6 -10.03 -21.74 -14.43
CA GLU A 6 -10.58 -22.82 -13.59
C GLU A 6 -10.70 -22.43 -12.11
N LEU A 7 -9.90 -21.46 -11.65
CA LEU A 7 -9.89 -21.01 -10.26
C LEU A 7 -11.05 -20.04 -9.91
N ARG A 8 -11.87 -19.64 -10.90
CA ARG A 8 -13.01 -18.69 -10.72
C ARG A 8 -12.66 -17.44 -9.89
N LEU A 9 -11.41 -16.98 -9.98
CA LEU A 9 -10.88 -15.87 -9.17
C LEU A 9 -11.32 -14.50 -9.67
N LEU A 10 -11.69 -14.38 -10.95
CA LEU A 10 -12.23 -13.13 -11.49
C LEU A 10 -13.50 -12.72 -10.73
N PHE A 11 -13.64 -11.43 -10.46
CA PHE A 11 -14.73 -10.86 -9.67
C PHE A 11 -14.75 -11.27 -8.19
N THR A 12 -13.59 -11.67 -7.63
CA THR A 12 -13.45 -11.96 -6.19
C THR A 12 -12.59 -10.93 -5.47
N GLN A 13 -12.83 -10.75 -4.17
CA GLN A 13 -12.00 -9.89 -3.31
C GLN A 13 -10.56 -10.41 -3.21
N ALA A 14 -10.37 -11.73 -3.20
CA ALA A 14 -9.04 -12.35 -3.16
C ALA A 14 -8.18 -11.94 -4.37
N ALA A 15 -8.74 -11.96 -5.57
CA ALA A 15 -8.02 -11.54 -6.77
C ALA A 15 -7.67 -10.05 -6.75
N MET A 16 -8.55 -9.20 -6.20
CA MET A 16 -8.25 -7.78 -6.01
C MET A 16 -7.07 -7.57 -5.06
N ILE A 17 -7.02 -8.31 -3.94
CA ILE A 17 -5.91 -8.24 -2.98
C ILE A 17 -4.60 -8.64 -3.63
N ILE A 18 -4.59 -9.71 -4.44
CA ILE A 18 -3.39 -10.15 -5.18
C ILE A 18 -2.94 -9.07 -6.16
N ALA A 19 -3.85 -8.50 -6.95
CA ALA A 19 -3.53 -7.43 -7.89
C ALA A 19 -2.94 -6.20 -7.18
N GLN A 20 -3.54 -5.78 -6.07
CA GLN A 20 -3.04 -4.68 -5.24
C GLN A 20 -1.67 -5.01 -4.63
N THR A 21 -1.44 -6.25 -4.21
CA THR A 21 -0.15 -6.68 -3.65
C THR A 21 0.96 -6.56 -4.68
N ILE A 22 0.72 -6.99 -5.92
CA ILE A 22 1.68 -6.89 -7.02
C ILE A 22 2.05 -5.42 -7.30
N ILE A 23 1.07 -4.51 -7.23
CA ILE A 23 1.29 -3.07 -7.45
C ILE A 23 2.06 -2.43 -6.28
N ALA A 24 1.75 -2.83 -5.04
CA ALA A 24 2.37 -2.29 -3.84
C ALA A 24 3.81 -2.79 -3.63
N LEU A 25 4.10 -4.03 -4.04
CA LEU A 25 5.37 -4.71 -3.80
C LEU A 25 6.59 -3.86 -4.21
N PRO A 26 6.73 -3.36 -5.46
CA PRO A 26 7.91 -2.59 -5.87
C PRO A 26 8.09 -1.28 -5.09
N ILE A 27 6.98 -0.68 -4.63
CA ILE A 27 7.01 0.57 -3.86
C ILE A 27 7.55 0.29 -2.46
N VAL A 28 7.02 -0.75 -1.80
CA VAL A 28 7.45 -1.13 -0.46
C VAL A 28 8.90 -1.61 -0.48
N THR A 29 9.28 -2.45 -1.44
CA THR A 29 10.65 -2.97 -1.53
C THR A 29 11.66 -1.86 -1.84
N GLY A 30 11.37 -0.99 -2.82
CA GLY A 30 12.24 0.12 -3.17
C GLY A 30 12.47 1.08 -2.01
N LEU A 31 11.39 1.53 -1.35
CA LEU A 31 11.50 2.45 -0.23
C LEU A 31 12.11 1.82 1.03
N THR A 32 11.84 0.53 1.27
CA THR A 32 12.50 -0.21 2.36
C THR A 32 14.00 -0.36 2.08
N HIS A 33 14.39 -0.65 0.84
CA HIS A 33 15.80 -0.73 0.45
C HIS A 33 16.51 0.63 0.66
N THR A 34 15.90 1.74 0.23
CA THR A 34 16.43 3.08 0.50
C THR A 34 16.54 3.36 2.00
N ALA A 35 15.56 2.95 2.81
CA ALA A 35 15.62 3.11 4.25
C ALA A 35 16.78 2.33 4.88
N LEU A 36 17.03 1.09 4.44
CA LEU A 36 18.13 0.27 4.91
C LEU A 36 19.50 0.86 4.51
N MET A 37 19.63 1.35 3.27
CA MET A 37 20.85 1.99 2.78
C MET A 37 21.15 3.35 3.45
N SER A 38 20.15 3.95 4.11
CA SER A 38 20.33 5.19 4.87
C SER A 38 20.83 4.98 6.30
N LEU A 39 20.96 3.73 6.75
CA LEU A 39 21.50 3.42 8.07
C LEU A 39 23.01 3.66 8.09
N ASP A 40 23.53 4.10 9.23
CA ASP A 40 24.97 4.31 9.42
C ASP A 40 25.71 2.96 9.47
N ASP A 41 26.73 2.80 8.62
CA ASP A 41 27.62 1.65 8.62
C ASP A 41 28.26 1.40 9.99
N LEU A 42 28.47 2.45 10.79
CA LEU A 42 29.00 2.34 12.14
C LEU A 42 28.09 1.49 13.02
N LEU A 43 26.77 1.63 12.90
CA LEU A 43 25.79 0.88 13.69
C LEU A 43 25.91 -0.63 13.45
N ILE A 44 26.11 -1.03 12.19
CA ILE A 44 26.30 -2.41 11.79
C ILE A 44 27.64 -2.93 12.33
N LYS A 45 28.73 -2.18 12.11
CA LYS A 45 30.09 -2.56 12.54
C LYS A 45 30.15 -2.72 14.06
N THR A 46 29.61 -1.78 14.83
CA THR A 46 29.58 -1.84 16.30
C THR A 46 28.76 -3.02 16.80
N SER A 47 27.61 -3.31 16.18
CA SER A 47 26.78 -4.48 16.55
C SER A 47 27.53 -5.80 16.36
N ILE A 48 28.31 -5.92 15.28
CA ILE A 48 29.16 -7.09 15.00
C ILE A 48 30.32 -7.17 16.00
N THR A 49 31.00 -6.07 16.30
CA THR A 49 32.11 -6.03 17.28
C THR A 49 31.66 -6.42 18.68
N MET A 50 30.41 -6.13 19.05
CA MET A 50 29.81 -6.56 20.32
C MET A 50 29.42 -8.06 20.35
N GLY A 51 29.72 -8.82 19.31
CA GLY A 51 29.44 -10.26 19.25
C GLY A 51 27.98 -10.61 18.96
N SER A 52 27.22 -9.72 18.30
CA SER A 52 25.83 -10.01 17.96
C SER A 52 25.70 -11.24 17.06
N SER A 53 24.74 -12.10 17.37
CA SER A 53 24.33 -13.17 16.46
C SER A 53 23.61 -12.59 15.22
N PRO A 54 23.52 -13.33 14.10
CA PRO A 54 22.86 -12.85 12.88
C PRO A 54 21.41 -12.39 13.11
N PHE A 55 20.69 -13.04 14.03
CA PHE A 55 19.32 -12.67 14.38
C PHE A 55 19.26 -11.36 15.18
N GLN A 56 20.20 -11.14 16.10
CA GLN A 56 20.28 -9.89 16.86
C GLN A 56 20.62 -8.71 15.95
N LEU A 57 21.57 -8.90 15.02
CA LEU A 57 21.91 -7.90 14.01
C LEU A 57 20.69 -7.54 13.15
N PHE A 58 19.95 -8.54 12.66
CA PHE A 58 18.73 -8.31 11.89
C PHE A 58 17.68 -7.53 12.69
N ALA A 59 17.46 -7.88 13.96
CA ALA A 59 16.51 -7.19 14.82
C ALA A 59 16.89 -5.72 15.07
N VAL A 60 18.19 -5.43 15.25
CA VAL A 60 18.71 -4.06 15.40
C VAL A 60 18.48 -3.25 14.11
N ILE A 61 18.87 -3.80 12.96
CA ILE A 61 18.65 -3.16 11.65
C ILE A 61 17.16 -2.87 11.43
N LEU A 62 16.29 -3.84 11.72
CA LEU A 62 14.84 -3.68 11.54
C LEU A 62 14.26 -2.61 12.48
N ARG A 63 14.77 -2.52 13.72
CA ARG A 63 14.36 -1.53 14.71
C ARG A 63 14.77 -0.12 14.30
N GLU A 64 15.97 0.06 13.76
CA GLU A 64 16.43 1.36 13.28
C GLU A 64 15.71 1.78 11.99
N ALA A 65 15.53 0.83 11.07
CA ALA A 65 14.81 1.07 9.82
C ALA A 65 13.29 1.22 9.99
N ARG A 66 12.72 0.96 11.17
CA ARG A 66 11.26 0.92 11.40
C ARG A 66 10.53 2.16 10.91
N TYR A 67 11.13 3.34 11.05
CA TYR A 67 10.54 4.60 10.59
C TYR A 67 10.61 4.74 9.07
N GLY A 68 11.68 4.26 8.45
CA GLY A 68 11.81 4.20 7.00
C GLY A 68 10.81 3.21 6.39
N ILE A 69 10.69 2.02 6.97
CA ILE A 69 9.69 1.00 6.59
C ILE A 69 8.28 1.54 6.78
N GLY A 70 7.99 2.23 7.90
CA GLY A 70 6.70 2.88 8.11
C GLY A 70 6.37 3.91 7.03
N THR A 71 7.38 4.63 6.52
CA THR A 71 7.21 5.54 5.38
C THR A 71 6.89 4.78 4.10
N ALA A 72 7.58 3.68 3.85
CA ALA A 72 7.33 2.83 2.69
C ALA A 72 5.89 2.31 2.66
N VAL A 73 5.36 1.87 3.82
CA VAL A 73 3.99 1.39 3.96
C VAL A 73 2.98 2.51 3.71
N ILE A 74 3.18 3.70 4.27
CA ILE A 74 2.28 4.86 4.08
C ILE A 74 2.25 5.26 2.60
N THR A 75 3.41 5.33 1.94
CA THR A 75 3.48 5.68 0.52
C THR A 75 2.79 4.63 -0.35
N ALA A 76 2.99 3.35 -0.07
CA ALA A 76 2.31 2.27 -0.78
C ALA A 76 0.79 2.32 -0.56
N PHE A 77 0.34 2.61 0.66
CA PHE A 77 -1.08 2.79 0.97
C PHE A 77 -1.70 3.93 0.16
N GLY A 78 -1.06 5.10 0.13
CA GLY A 78 -1.50 6.23 -0.68
C GLY A 78 -1.61 5.89 -2.17
N ARG A 79 -0.66 5.10 -2.70
CA ARG A 79 -0.74 4.60 -4.08
C ARG A 79 -1.93 3.68 -4.31
N LEU A 80 -2.18 2.72 -3.41
CA LEU A 80 -3.28 1.77 -3.53
C LEU A 80 -4.66 2.45 -3.46
N MET A 81 -4.80 3.51 -2.67
CA MET A 81 -6.03 4.31 -2.59
C MET A 81 -6.36 5.02 -3.91
N ALA A 82 -5.34 5.35 -4.72
CA ALA A 82 -5.50 5.97 -6.02
C ALA A 82 -5.67 4.95 -7.17
N GLU A 83 -5.53 3.65 -6.90
CA GLU A 83 -5.59 2.63 -7.93
C GLU A 83 -7.04 2.33 -8.35
N VAL A 84 -7.31 2.42 -9.65
CA VAL A 84 -8.64 2.17 -10.24
C VAL A 84 -8.59 1.06 -11.28
N GLY A 85 -7.56 1.05 -12.12
CA GLY A 85 -7.50 0.20 -13.31
C GLY A 85 -7.44 -1.27 -12.97
N ALA A 86 -6.45 -1.67 -12.14
CA ALA A 86 -6.28 -3.07 -11.77
C ALA A 86 -7.50 -3.61 -10.99
N VAL A 87 -8.05 -2.81 -10.08
CA VAL A 87 -9.22 -3.19 -9.27
C VAL A 87 -10.47 -3.33 -10.15
N MET A 88 -10.66 -2.45 -11.13
CA MET A 88 -11.79 -2.53 -12.05
C MET A 88 -11.67 -3.72 -13.00
N MET A 89 -10.48 -3.99 -13.55
CA MET A 89 -10.22 -5.12 -14.46
C MET A 89 -10.43 -6.47 -13.77
N VAL A 90 -9.98 -6.62 -12.52
CA VAL A 90 -10.03 -7.89 -11.80
C VAL A 90 -11.35 -8.07 -11.05
N GLY A 91 -11.86 -7.00 -10.44
CA GLY A 91 -13.07 -7.03 -9.60
C GLY A 91 -14.38 -6.85 -10.36
N GLY A 92 -14.38 -6.25 -11.55
CA GLY A 92 -15.58 -6.07 -12.39
C GLY A 92 -16.70 -5.21 -11.77
N ASN A 93 -16.42 -4.49 -10.68
CA ASN A 93 -17.33 -3.51 -10.08
C ASN A 93 -18.72 -4.06 -9.67
N VAL A 94 -18.77 -5.28 -9.12
CA VAL A 94 -19.99 -5.93 -8.64
C VAL A 94 -20.47 -5.27 -7.35
N ARG A 95 -21.73 -4.78 -7.35
CA ARG A 95 -22.33 -4.10 -6.20
C ARG A 95 -22.32 -5.03 -4.98
N TYR A 96 -21.93 -4.49 -3.83
CA TYR A 96 -21.82 -5.20 -2.53
C TYR A 96 -20.77 -6.31 -2.44
N GLN A 97 -19.98 -6.58 -3.49
CA GLN A 97 -18.94 -7.62 -3.44
C GLN A 97 -17.55 -7.07 -3.76
N THR A 98 -17.39 -6.43 -4.91
CA THR A 98 -16.08 -5.96 -5.42
C THR A 98 -16.06 -4.48 -5.79
N ARG A 99 -17.18 -3.78 -5.63
CA ARG A 99 -17.27 -2.34 -5.86
C ARG A 99 -16.56 -1.57 -4.75
N VAL A 100 -15.51 -0.85 -5.13
CA VAL A 100 -14.80 0.10 -4.27
C VAL A 100 -15.15 1.54 -4.65
N MET A 101 -14.81 2.51 -3.79
CA MET A 101 -15.13 3.93 -4.06
C MET A 101 -14.52 4.43 -5.37
N THR A 102 -13.26 4.07 -5.68
CA THR A 102 -12.61 4.48 -6.93
C THR A 102 -13.32 3.96 -8.18
N THR A 103 -13.76 2.70 -8.20
CA THR A 103 -14.53 2.12 -9.32
C THR A 103 -15.95 2.67 -9.39
N ALA A 104 -16.55 3.01 -8.25
CA ALA A 104 -17.84 3.68 -8.21
C ALA A 104 -17.77 5.08 -8.81
N ILE A 105 -16.73 5.87 -8.49
CA ILE A 105 -16.49 7.19 -9.09
C ILE A 105 -16.33 7.07 -10.61
N ALA A 106 -15.51 6.12 -11.07
CA ALA A 106 -15.29 5.87 -12.50
C ALA A 106 -16.59 5.50 -13.23
N LEU A 107 -17.43 4.65 -12.61
CA LEU A 107 -18.74 4.27 -13.15
C LEU A 107 -19.68 5.48 -13.26
N GLN A 108 -19.85 6.25 -12.18
CA GLN A 108 -20.74 7.42 -12.15
C GLN A 108 -20.32 8.47 -13.18
N LYS A 109 -19.00 8.72 -13.29
CA LYS A 109 -18.44 9.58 -14.34
C LYS A 109 -18.74 9.07 -15.74
N GLY A 110 -18.74 7.75 -15.95
CA GLY A 110 -19.07 7.11 -17.23
C GLY A 110 -20.55 7.23 -17.61
N MET A 111 -21.44 7.30 -16.62
CA MET A 111 -22.90 7.45 -16.82
C MET A 111 -23.34 8.91 -16.99
N GLY A 112 -22.43 9.88 -16.91
CA GLY A 112 -22.75 11.31 -16.94
C GLY A 112 -23.25 11.89 -15.61
N GLU A 113 -23.27 11.08 -14.55
CA GLU A 113 -23.67 11.44 -13.19
C GLU A 113 -22.51 12.15 -12.45
N PHE A 114 -22.08 13.29 -12.98
CA PHE A 114 -20.91 14.03 -12.47
C PHE A 114 -21.10 14.53 -11.04
N GLN A 115 -22.32 14.92 -10.66
CA GLN A 115 -22.62 15.35 -9.28
C GLN A 115 -22.30 14.23 -8.28
N THR A 116 -22.80 13.02 -8.54
CA THR A 116 -22.55 11.85 -7.70
C THR A 116 -21.08 11.44 -7.73
N ALA A 117 -20.43 11.48 -8.89
CA ALA A 117 -19.00 11.16 -9.03
C ALA A 117 -18.11 12.12 -8.22
N LEU A 118 -18.40 13.43 -8.27
CA LEU A 118 -17.67 14.46 -7.51
C LEU A 118 -17.90 14.31 -6.01
N ALA A 119 -19.14 14.06 -5.57
CA ALA A 119 -19.45 13.84 -4.16
C ALA A 119 -18.66 12.65 -3.59
N LEU A 120 -18.66 11.50 -4.30
CA LEU A 120 -17.86 10.33 -3.92
C LEU A 120 -16.36 10.62 -3.94
N GLY A 121 -15.88 11.39 -4.93
CA GLY A 121 -14.48 11.80 -5.04
C GLY A 121 -14.01 12.64 -3.84
N ILE A 122 -14.80 13.62 -3.42
CA ILE A 122 -14.50 14.45 -2.24
C ILE A 122 -14.47 13.62 -0.97
N ILE A 123 -15.44 12.72 -0.78
CA ILE A 123 -15.47 11.80 0.37
C ILE A 123 -14.21 10.93 0.40
N LEU A 124 -13.85 10.33 -0.74
CA LEU A 124 -12.66 9.49 -0.84
C LEU A 124 -11.38 10.27 -0.56
N LEU A 125 -11.27 11.52 -1.06
CA LEU A 125 -10.13 12.39 -0.82
C LEU A 125 -9.98 12.71 0.66
N LEU A 126 -11.06 13.15 1.31
CA LEU A 126 -11.07 13.44 2.76
C LEU A 126 -10.69 12.22 3.58
N LEU A 127 -11.25 11.05 3.27
CA LEU A 127 -10.93 9.81 3.97
C LEU A 127 -9.46 9.43 3.78
N SER A 128 -8.97 9.49 2.54
CA SER A 128 -7.57 9.21 2.22
C SER A 128 -6.64 10.16 2.95
N PHE A 129 -6.98 11.45 3.02
CA PHE A 129 -6.22 12.45 3.75
C PHE A 129 -6.20 12.17 5.25
N ILE A 130 -7.34 11.90 5.88
CA ILE A 130 -7.43 11.58 7.32
C ILE A 130 -6.59 10.35 7.65
N ILE A 131 -6.71 9.28 6.86
CA ILE A 131 -5.95 8.04 7.10
C ILE A 131 -4.45 8.29 6.92
N ASN A 132 -4.03 8.92 5.83
CA ASN A 132 -2.62 9.20 5.59
C ASN A 132 -2.04 10.14 6.65
N PHE A 133 -2.78 11.17 7.05
CA PHE A 133 -2.39 12.09 8.11
C PHE A 133 -2.21 11.36 9.44
N PHE A 134 -3.17 10.51 9.82
CA PHE A 134 -3.09 9.73 11.05
C PHE A 134 -1.91 8.75 11.06
N LEU A 135 -1.70 8.02 9.95
CA LEU A 135 -0.56 7.12 9.80
C LEU A 135 0.77 7.88 9.86
N GLN A 136 0.85 9.05 9.23
CA GLN A 136 2.04 9.90 9.25
C GLN A 136 2.29 10.50 10.64
N PHE A 137 1.23 10.89 11.34
CA PHE A 137 1.29 11.40 12.72
C PHE A 137 1.77 10.32 13.69
N LEU A 138 1.25 9.10 13.61
CA LEU A 138 1.71 7.95 14.42
C LEU A 138 3.20 7.63 14.21
N LYS A 139 3.72 7.86 13.00
CA LYS A 139 5.15 7.68 12.69
C LYS A 139 6.02 8.81 13.28
N GLY A 140 5.42 9.96 13.60
CA GLY A 140 6.07 11.19 14.07
C GLY A 140 6.52 11.13 15.52
N ARG A 141 7.49 10.27 15.83
CA ARG A 141 8.44 10.46 16.95
C ARG A 141 9.85 10.10 16.49
N ARG A 142 10.42 11.00 15.67
CA ARG A 142 11.84 11.33 15.68
C ARG A 142 11.95 12.63 16.49
N VAL A 143 12.41 12.54 17.73
CA VAL A 143 13.15 13.65 18.37
C VAL A 143 14.59 13.17 18.38
#